data_AF-A0ABD7L718-F1
#
_entry.id   AF-A0ABD7L718-F1
#
_cell.length_a   1.000
_cell.length_b   1.000
_cell.length_c   1.000
_cell.angle_alpha   90.00
_cell.angle_beta   90.00
_cell.angle_gamma   90.00
#
_symmetry.space_group_name_H-M   'P 1'
#
loop_
_entity.id
_entity.type
_entity.pdbx_description
1 polymer ?
#
loop_
_entity_poly.entity_id
_entity_poly.type
_entity_poly.pdbx_seq_one_letter_code
_entity_poly.pdbx_strand_id
1 'polypeptide(L)'
;MIKRTTALYVMILASILQSTMSLISLGSFTRLFWQESAAIAATYTLQQRGAWVVAALWSTASLVAGIGMLRRRPWARKLYAAGGIAALLAWLALLPWPLVIVALIPIAATIAVLYSSAADLHLHAAPADAPTGRRMVTARVLFALATALLYSTYLGMILGHGWMYAQFREHAPLYHFAVWVVVLVTAALVSPPGIRAWQCGVALMVSVVSLTTALIGFLPYTAAFAHHLAPAFHPFEVQWGAASFGVTTIACVAWLLLFIAKIERNPKRPLPPHGDLPDFT
;
A
#
# COMPACT_ATOMS: atom_id res chain seq x y z
N MET A 1 11.11 4.95 -23.02
CA MET A 1 11.10 3.64 -22.30
C MET A 1 10.72 3.74 -20.80
N ILE A 2 9.85 4.69 -20.39
CA ILE A 2 10.05 5.30 -19.04
C ILE A 2 8.83 5.32 -18.11
N LYS A 3 7.67 4.82 -18.56
CA LYS A 3 6.52 4.47 -17.69
C LYS A 3 6.85 3.55 -16.49
N ARG A 4 8.03 2.92 -16.46
CA ARG A 4 8.40 1.85 -15.52
C ARG A 4 9.01 2.31 -14.18
N THR A 5 9.62 3.50 -14.06
CA THR A 5 10.23 3.94 -12.79
C THR A 5 9.22 4.49 -11.77
N THR A 6 8.22 5.26 -12.22
CA THR A 6 7.11 5.69 -11.34
C THR A 6 6.29 4.50 -10.87
N ALA A 7 6.03 3.53 -11.76
CA ALA A 7 5.35 2.29 -11.38
C ALA A 7 6.15 1.53 -10.31
N LEU A 8 7.46 1.38 -10.47
CA LEU A 8 8.35 0.77 -9.47
C LEU A 8 8.24 1.49 -8.11
N TYR A 9 8.34 2.81 -8.12
CA TYR A 9 8.28 3.62 -6.90
C TYR A 9 6.92 3.50 -6.19
N VAL A 10 5.82 3.59 -6.95
CA VAL A 10 4.46 3.38 -6.45
C VAL A 10 4.30 1.99 -5.84
N MET A 11 4.80 0.94 -6.50
CA MET A 11 4.69 -0.44 -5.99
C MET A 11 5.49 -0.62 -4.69
N ILE A 12 6.70 -0.05 -4.59
CA ILE A 12 7.50 -0.08 -3.36
C ILE A 12 6.76 0.65 -2.23
N LEU A 13 6.28 1.87 -2.48
CA LEU A 13 5.55 2.65 -1.47
C LEU A 13 4.22 2.01 -1.07
N ALA A 14 3.50 1.41 -2.01
CA ALA A 14 2.26 0.67 -1.73
C ALA A 14 2.54 -0.57 -0.86
N SER A 15 3.64 -1.29 -1.14
CA SER A 15 4.06 -2.44 -0.34
C SER A 15 4.40 -2.02 1.10
N ILE A 16 5.13 -0.90 1.25
CA ILE A 16 5.44 -0.30 2.55
C ILE A 16 4.15 0.07 3.27
N LEU A 17 3.24 0.81 2.62
CA LEU A 17 1.98 1.23 3.22
C LEU A 17 1.15 0.04 3.70
N GLN A 18 0.95 -0.97 2.84
CA GLN A 18 0.19 -2.17 3.20
C GLN A 18 0.82 -2.93 4.36
N SER A 19 2.14 -3.09 4.34
CA SER A 19 2.87 -3.79 5.39
C SER A 19 2.79 -3.03 6.72
N THR A 20 2.94 -1.70 6.69
CA THR A 20 2.79 -0.84 7.86
C THR A 20 1.36 -0.90 8.41
N MET A 21 0.33 -0.77 7.56
CA MET A 21 -1.06 -0.83 8.00
C MET A 21 -1.45 -2.21 8.53
N SER A 22 -0.93 -3.29 7.94
CA SER A 22 -1.08 -4.65 8.43
C SER A 22 -0.48 -4.83 9.83
N LEU A 23 0.74 -4.34 10.04
CA LEU A 23 1.41 -4.38 11.36
C LEU A 23 0.71 -3.50 12.39
N ILE A 24 0.23 -2.30 12.01
CA ILE A 24 -0.59 -1.45 12.89
C ILE A 24 -1.88 -2.16 13.27
N SER A 25 -2.53 -2.83 12.31
CA SER A 25 -3.74 -3.62 12.58
C SER A 25 -3.48 -4.75 13.57
N LEU A 26 -2.42 -5.51 13.34
CA LEU A 26 -2.03 -6.60 14.23
C LEU A 26 -1.67 -6.08 15.63
N GLY A 27 -0.87 -5.02 15.71
CA GLY A 27 -0.46 -4.40 16.98
C GLY A 27 -1.63 -3.76 17.74
N SER A 28 -2.58 -3.17 17.03
CA SER A 28 -3.80 -2.61 17.64
C SER A 28 -4.70 -3.71 18.16
N PHE A 29 -4.86 -4.80 17.42
CA PHE A 29 -5.59 -5.99 17.87
C PHE A 29 -4.94 -6.59 19.13
N THR A 30 -3.64 -6.85 19.11
CA THR A 30 -2.96 -7.42 20.29
C THR A 30 -3.01 -6.49 21.50
N ARG A 31 -2.93 -5.17 21.31
CA ARG A 31 -3.03 -4.19 22.40
C ARG A 31 -4.44 -4.08 22.98
N LEU A 32 -5.46 -3.91 22.13
CA LEU A 32 -6.85 -3.75 22.56
C LEU A 32 -7.37 -4.99 23.28
N PHE A 33 -6.89 -6.15 22.88
CA PHE A 33 -7.31 -7.43 23.43
C PHE A 33 -6.23 -8.09 24.28
N TRP A 34 -5.25 -7.35 24.80
CA TRP A 34 -4.08 -7.94 25.49
C TRP A 34 -4.46 -8.84 26.67
N GLN A 35 -5.42 -8.40 27.50
CA GLN A 35 -5.88 -9.16 28.67
C GLN A 35 -6.74 -10.37 28.30
N GLU A 36 -7.45 -10.31 27.18
CA GLU A 36 -8.30 -11.38 26.65
C GLU A 36 -7.61 -12.20 25.55
N SER A 37 -6.33 -11.89 25.26
CA SER A 37 -5.64 -12.34 24.05
C SER A 37 -5.50 -13.86 23.99
N ALA A 38 -5.35 -14.52 25.13
CA ALA A 38 -5.33 -15.98 25.22
C ALA A 38 -6.72 -16.60 24.97
N ALA A 39 -7.79 -15.98 25.48
CA ALA A 39 -9.17 -16.43 25.30
C ALA A 39 -9.66 -16.17 23.86
N ILE A 40 -9.33 -15.01 23.30
CA ILE A 40 -9.63 -14.66 21.91
C ILE A 40 -8.75 -15.47 20.96
N ALA A 41 -7.46 -15.69 21.26
CA ALA A 41 -6.69 -16.63 20.49
C ALA A 41 -7.38 -18.00 20.50
N ALA A 42 -7.84 -18.48 21.67
CA ALA A 42 -8.56 -19.75 21.82
C ALA A 42 -9.78 -19.90 20.88
N THR A 43 -10.43 -18.81 20.46
CA THR A 43 -11.57 -18.87 19.51
C THR A 43 -11.15 -19.19 18.07
N TYR A 44 -9.88 -18.97 17.71
CA TYR A 44 -9.37 -19.23 16.37
C TYR A 44 -8.59 -20.54 16.31
N THR A 45 -8.67 -21.25 15.19
CA THR A 45 -7.94 -22.52 15.01
C THR A 45 -6.43 -22.30 14.98
N LEU A 46 -5.65 -23.35 15.28
CA LEU A 46 -4.18 -23.29 15.20
C LEU A 46 -3.69 -22.86 13.81
N GLN A 47 -4.39 -23.30 12.75
CA GLN A 47 -4.12 -22.89 11.37
C GLN A 47 -4.30 -21.38 11.15
N GLN A 48 -5.41 -20.80 11.63
CA GLN A 48 -5.67 -19.36 11.51
C GLN A 48 -4.62 -18.53 12.27
N ARG A 49 -4.27 -18.94 13.49
CA ARG A 49 -3.20 -18.28 14.26
C ARG A 49 -1.85 -18.38 13.56
N GLY A 50 -1.52 -19.55 13.02
CA GLY A 50 -0.31 -19.75 12.22
C GLY A 50 -0.28 -18.83 11.01
N ALA A 51 -1.41 -18.66 10.32
CA ALA A 51 -1.52 -17.77 9.17
C ALA A 51 -1.28 -16.28 9.55
N TRP A 52 -1.70 -15.86 10.75
CA TRP A 52 -1.40 -14.52 11.28
C TRP A 52 0.07 -14.33 11.59
N VAL A 53 0.75 -15.33 12.15
CA VAL A 53 2.20 -15.29 12.37
C VAL A 53 2.93 -15.14 11.04
N VAL A 54 2.55 -15.93 10.03
CA VAL A 54 3.11 -15.81 8.67
C VAL A 54 2.84 -14.41 8.10
N ALA A 55 1.63 -13.88 8.27
CA ALA A 55 1.31 -12.53 7.81
C ALA A 55 2.12 -11.44 8.52
N ALA A 56 2.39 -11.58 9.82
CA ALA A 56 3.21 -10.67 10.60
C ALA A 56 4.68 -10.69 10.13
N LEU A 57 5.24 -11.89 9.93
CA LEU A 57 6.59 -12.08 9.43
C LEU A 57 6.73 -11.54 8.01
N TRP A 58 5.76 -11.85 7.13
CA TRP A 58 5.73 -11.33 5.76
C TRP A 58 5.64 -9.80 5.75
N SER A 59 4.73 -9.21 6.52
CA SER A 59 4.58 -7.75 6.60
C SER A 59 5.89 -7.10 7.06
N THR A 60 6.59 -7.72 8.02
CA THR A 60 7.91 -7.23 8.48
C THR A 60 8.97 -7.35 7.38
N ALA A 61 9.08 -8.51 6.72
CA ALA A 61 10.04 -8.74 5.65
C ALA A 61 9.80 -7.81 4.45
N SER A 62 8.54 -7.64 4.05
CA SER A 62 8.10 -6.73 2.99
C SER A 62 8.40 -5.27 3.34
N LEU A 63 8.17 -4.83 4.59
CA LEU A 63 8.52 -3.49 5.04
C LEU A 63 10.03 -3.24 5.00
N VAL A 64 10.83 -4.17 5.54
CA VAL A 64 12.30 -4.10 5.54
C VAL A 64 12.83 -4.11 4.10
N ALA A 65 12.28 -4.94 3.23
CA ALA A 65 12.61 -4.95 1.81
C ALA A 65 12.21 -3.63 1.14
N GLY A 66 11.02 -3.09 1.39
CA GLY A 66 10.57 -1.80 0.87
C GLY A 66 11.53 -0.66 1.22
N ILE A 67 11.87 -0.53 2.51
CA ILE A 67 12.83 0.47 2.99
C ILE A 67 14.22 0.22 2.39
N GLY A 68 14.64 -1.04 2.30
CA GLY A 68 15.88 -1.44 1.66
C GLY A 68 15.93 -1.03 0.19
N MET A 69 14.83 -1.20 -0.56
CA MET A 69 14.70 -0.81 -1.97
C MET A 69 14.73 0.72 -2.14
N LEU A 70 14.07 1.48 -1.28
CA LEU A 70 14.18 2.95 -1.26
C LEU A 70 15.61 3.41 -0.98
N ARG A 71 16.36 2.65 -0.18
CA ARG A 71 17.79 2.86 0.10
C ARG A 71 18.72 2.18 -0.93
N ARG A 72 18.17 1.66 -2.03
CA ARG A 72 18.89 0.96 -3.12
C ARG A 72 19.80 -0.16 -2.63
N ARG A 73 19.37 -0.91 -1.61
CA ARG A 73 20.12 -2.06 -1.10
C ARG A 73 19.91 -3.28 -2.01
N PRO A 74 20.99 -3.94 -2.47
CA PRO A 74 20.91 -5.02 -3.47
C PRO A 74 20.20 -6.28 -2.95
N TRP A 75 20.25 -6.53 -1.64
CA TRP A 75 19.56 -7.66 -1.02
C TRP A 75 18.05 -7.49 -0.92
N ALA A 76 17.54 -6.25 -1.01
CA ALA A 76 16.14 -5.94 -0.69
C ALA A 76 15.16 -6.58 -1.69
N ARG A 77 15.51 -6.57 -2.98
CA ARG A 77 14.74 -7.24 -4.04
C ARG A 77 14.64 -8.74 -3.79
N LYS A 78 15.76 -9.38 -3.43
CA LYS A 78 15.80 -10.82 -3.12
C LYS A 78 14.99 -11.14 -1.87
N LEU A 79 15.07 -10.31 -0.82
CA LEU A 79 14.28 -10.49 0.40
C LEU A 79 12.78 -10.45 0.11
N TYR A 80 12.31 -9.48 -0.68
CA TYR A 80 10.89 -9.40 -1.05
C TYR A 80 10.43 -10.64 -1.82
N ALA A 81 11.17 -11.04 -2.85
CA ALA A 81 10.80 -12.18 -3.68
C ALA A 81 10.83 -13.51 -2.91
N ALA A 82 11.93 -13.80 -2.21
CA ALA A 82 12.07 -15.03 -1.44
C ALA A 82 11.09 -15.08 -0.27
N GLY A 83 10.91 -13.97 0.44
CA GLY A 83 9.94 -13.85 1.53
C GLY A 83 8.50 -14.04 1.03
N GLY A 84 8.16 -13.49 -0.13
CA GLY A 84 6.83 -13.60 -0.71
C GLY A 84 6.52 -15.04 -1.12
N ILE A 85 7.47 -15.73 -1.75
CA ILE A 85 7.35 -17.15 -2.11
C ILE A 85 7.20 -18.01 -0.85
N ALA A 86 8.05 -17.78 0.16
CA ALA A 86 7.98 -18.52 1.43
C ALA A 86 6.63 -18.30 2.14
N ALA A 87 6.13 -17.06 2.17
CA ALA A 87 4.82 -16.73 2.74
C ALA A 87 3.68 -17.42 1.98
N LEU A 88 3.72 -17.43 0.65
CA LEU A 88 2.72 -18.11 -0.19
C LEU A 88 2.71 -19.63 0.06
N LEU A 89 3.87 -20.27 0.14
CA LEU A 89 3.96 -21.70 0.46
C LEU A 89 3.45 -22.00 1.87
N ALA A 90 3.78 -21.15 2.85
CA ALA A 90 3.28 -21.30 4.21
C ALA A 90 1.76 -21.09 4.29
N TRP A 91 1.22 -20.09 3.60
CA TRP A 91 -0.23 -19.90 3.51
C TRP A 91 -0.93 -21.03 2.76
N LEU A 92 -0.32 -21.62 1.74
CA LEU A 92 -0.87 -22.80 1.06
C LEU A 92 -1.02 -24.00 2.00
N ALA A 93 -0.12 -24.15 2.98
CA ALA A 93 -0.22 -25.19 4.00
C ALA A 93 -1.24 -24.85 5.11
N LEU A 94 -1.59 -23.57 5.31
CA LEU A 94 -2.38 -23.10 6.45
C LEU A 94 -3.79 -22.61 6.09
N LEU A 95 -4.02 -22.19 4.85
CA LEU A 95 -5.23 -21.53 4.39
C LEU A 95 -5.81 -22.22 3.14
N PRO A 96 -7.13 -22.12 2.92
CA PRO A 96 -7.76 -22.50 1.66
C PRO A 96 -7.09 -21.83 0.45
N TRP A 97 -6.95 -22.57 -0.64
CA TRP A 97 -6.30 -22.08 -1.88
C TRP A 97 -6.87 -20.77 -2.43
N PRO A 98 -8.17 -20.42 -2.32
CA PRO A 98 -8.67 -19.14 -2.84
C PRO A 98 -8.05 -17.93 -2.15
N LEU A 99 -7.79 -18.02 -0.84
CA LEU A 99 -7.12 -16.96 -0.08
C LEU A 99 -5.66 -16.78 -0.55
N VAL A 100 -5.00 -17.88 -0.89
CA VAL A 100 -3.60 -17.88 -1.35
C VAL A 100 -3.48 -17.30 -2.75
N ILE A 101 -4.40 -17.62 -3.67
CA ILE A 101 -4.42 -17.04 -5.02
C ILE A 101 -4.58 -15.52 -4.96
N VAL A 102 -5.47 -15.05 -4.09
CA VAL A 102 -5.69 -13.62 -3.90
C VAL A 102 -4.46 -12.90 -3.37
N ALA A 103 -3.68 -13.53 -2.46
CA ALA A 103 -2.40 -13.01 -2.01
C ALA A 103 -1.29 -13.11 -3.09
N LEU A 104 -1.35 -14.11 -3.97
CA LEU A 104 -0.40 -14.31 -5.07
C LEU A 104 -0.43 -13.14 -6.06
N ILE A 105 -1.61 -12.64 -6.42
CA ILE A 105 -1.78 -11.56 -7.42
C ILE A 105 -0.89 -10.33 -7.11
N PRO A 106 -1.00 -9.67 -5.95
CA PRO A 106 -0.19 -8.49 -5.65
C PRO A 106 1.30 -8.82 -5.47
N ILE A 107 1.65 -9.99 -4.93
CA ILE A 107 3.05 -10.42 -4.77
C ILE A 107 3.69 -10.61 -6.15
N ALA A 108 3.04 -11.34 -7.05
CA ALA A 108 3.52 -11.58 -8.41
C ALA A 108 3.61 -10.27 -9.21
N ALA A 109 2.60 -9.41 -9.12
CA ALA A 109 2.62 -8.10 -9.78
C ALA A 109 3.80 -7.23 -9.29
N THR A 110 4.05 -7.23 -7.97
CA THR A 110 5.19 -6.50 -7.40
C THR A 110 6.51 -7.08 -7.89
N ILE A 111 6.69 -8.41 -7.83
CA ILE A 111 7.90 -9.08 -8.33
C ILE A 111 8.15 -8.76 -9.80
N ALA A 112 7.12 -8.84 -10.65
CA ALA A 112 7.23 -8.52 -12.07
C ALA A 112 7.75 -7.09 -12.32
N VAL A 113 7.31 -6.13 -11.50
CA VAL A 113 7.80 -4.74 -11.57
C VAL A 113 9.25 -4.64 -11.05
N LEU A 114 9.56 -5.28 -9.92
CA LEU A 114 10.89 -5.27 -9.28
C LEU A 114 11.99 -5.91 -10.14
N TYR A 115 11.63 -6.88 -10.99
CA TYR A 115 12.55 -7.59 -11.89
C TYR A 115 12.47 -7.09 -13.34
N SER A 116 11.76 -5.99 -13.59
CA SER A 116 11.79 -5.35 -14.90
C SER A 116 13.16 -4.73 -15.19
N SER A 117 13.53 -4.65 -16.47
CA SER A 117 14.79 -4.03 -16.91
C SER A 117 14.99 -2.60 -16.40
N ALA A 118 13.90 -1.85 -16.23
CA ALA A 118 13.93 -0.49 -15.71
C ALA A 118 14.21 -0.43 -14.20
N ALA A 119 13.75 -1.44 -13.44
CA ALA A 119 14.06 -1.54 -12.03
C ALA A 119 15.53 -1.89 -11.79
N ASP A 120 16.10 -2.72 -12.67
CA ASP A 120 17.51 -3.06 -12.60
C ASP A 120 18.41 -1.82 -12.82
N LEU A 121 18.09 -1.00 -13.83
CA LEU A 121 18.74 0.30 -14.06
C LEU A 121 18.61 1.25 -12.84
N HIS A 122 17.44 1.32 -12.22
CA HIS A 122 17.20 2.19 -11.07
C HIS A 122 17.96 1.74 -9.80
N LEU A 123 17.99 0.44 -9.53
CA LEU A 123 18.63 -0.12 -8.33
C LEU A 123 20.16 -0.05 -8.39
N HIS A 124 20.75 -0.06 -9.58
CA HIS A 124 22.19 0.05 -9.79
C HIS A 124 22.67 1.49 -10.08
N ALA A 125 21.76 2.46 -10.18
CA ALA A 125 22.12 3.86 -10.32
C ALA A 125 22.82 4.37 -9.05
N ALA A 126 23.87 5.18 -9.23
CA ALA A 126 24.64 5.78 -8.14
C ALA A 126 23.71 6.44 -7.10
N PRO A 127 23.92 6.21 -5.79
CA PRO A 127 23.13 6.85 -4.76
C PRO A 127 23.20 8.34 -4.96
N ALA A 128 22.05 8.96 -5.19
CA ALA A 128 21.99 10.39 -5.30
C ALA A 128 21.93 10.99 -3.89
N ASP A 129 22.42 12.22 -3.73
CA ASP A 129 22.34 12.97 -2.47
C ASP A 129 20.93 13.44 -2.17
N ALA A 130 20.19 12.70 -1.31
CA ALA A 130 18.77 12.94 -0.99
C ALA A 130 18.49 14.44 -0.86
N PRO A 131 17.37 15.01 -1.37
CA PRO A 131 17.12 16.43 -1.19
C PRO A 131 16.90 16.64 0.31
N THR A 132 17.90 17.18 1.01
CA THR A 132 17.99 17.27 2.48
C THR A 132 17.24 18.47 3.04
N GLY A 133 16.61 19.29 2.20
CA GLY A 133 15.87 20.46 2.63
C GLY A 133 14.71 20.08 3.56
N ARG A 134 14.64 20.70 4.75
CA ARG A 134 13.56 20.53 5.75
C ARG A 134 12.17 20.59 5.10
N ARG A 135 11.97 21.52 4.17
CA ARG A 135 10.73 21.68 3.39
C ARG A 135 10.34 20.43 2.58
N MET A 136 11.30 19.77 1.92
CA MET A 136 11.06 18.55 1.15
C MET A 136 10.75 17.37 2.06
N VAL A 137 11.48 17.24 3.18
CA VAL A 137 11.22 16.20 4.19
C VAL A 137 9.81 16.36 4.75
N THR A 138 9.42 17.58 5.15
CA THR A 138 8.06 17.86 5.64
C THR A 138 7.01 17.51 4.59
N ALA A 139 7.20 17.90 3.32
CA ALA A 139 6.27 17.55 2.25
C ALA A 139 6.11 16.02 2.11
N ARG A 140 7.21 15.26 2.11
CA ARG A 140 7.18 13.79 2.02
C ARG A 140 6.42 13.14 3.18
N VAL A 141 6.64 13.62 4.40
CA VAL A 141 5.92 13.14 5.59
C VAL A 141 4.43 13.44 5.46
N LEU A 142 4.05 14.64 5.02
CA LEU A 142 2.65 15.00 4.83
C LEU A 142 1.99 14.19 3.70
N PHE A 143 2.70 13.90 2.61
CA PHE A 143 2.19 13.00 1.55
C PHE A 143 1.99 11.58 2.06
N ALA A 144 2.94 11.04 2.83
CA ALA A 144 2.80 9.73 3.45
C ALA A 144 1.60 9.68 4.41
N LEU A 145 1.42 10.73 5.23
CA LEU A 145 0.29 10.87 6.14
C LEU A 145 -1.03 10.95 5.38
N ALA A 146 -1.13 11.80 4.36
CA ALA A 146 -2.33 11.91 3.52
C ALA A 146 -2.69 10.58 2.86
N THR A 147 -1.69 9.84 2.36
CA THR A 147 -1.87 8.52 1.75
C THR A 147 -2.40 7.50 2.76
N ALA A 148 -1.82 7.45 3.96
CA ALA A 148 -2.27 6.54 5.01
C ALA A 148 -3.67 6.88 5.53
N LEU A 149 -3.99 8.17 5.67
CA LEU A 149 -5.33 8.64 6.03
C LEU A 149 -6.35 8.31 4.95
N LEU A 150 -6.03 8.56 3.68
CA LEU A 150 -6.90 8.21 2.56
C LEU A 150 -7.18 6.70 2.53
N TYR A 151 -6.14 5.88 2.62
CA TYR A 151 -6.25 4.42 2.65
C TYR A 151 -7.12 3.93 3.82
N SER A 152 -6.85 4.40 5.04
CA SER A 152 -7.60 3.99 6.24
C SER A 152 -9.06 4.47 6.21
N THR A 153 -9.31 5.69 5.74
CA THR A 153 -10.67 6.25 5.60
C THR A 153 -11.48 5.42 4.61
N TYR A 154 -10.93 5.18 3.41
CA TYR A 154 -11.62 4.39 2.39
C TYR A 154 -11.81 2.95 2.82
N LEU A 155 -10.80 2.32 3.40
CA LEU A 155 -10.93 0.96 3.91
C LEU A 155 -12.00 0.89 5.01
N GLY A 156 -12.03 1.85 5.93
CA GLY A 156 -13.08 1.96 6.96
C GLY A 156 -14.48 2.12 6.37
N MET A 157 -14.65 2.98 5.36
CA MET A 157 -15.92 3.18 4.65
C MET A 157 -16.37 1.92 3.90
N ILE A 158 -15.43 1.24 3.21
CA ILE A 158 -15.69 0.04 2.42
C ILE A 158 -16.11 -1.13 3.31
N LEU A 159 -15.45 -1.27 4.46
CA LEU A 159 -15.75 -2.33 5.39
C LEU A 159 -17.02 -2.03 6.18
N GLY A 160 -17.27 -0.81 6.66
CA GLY A 160 -18.49 -0.47 7.42
C GLY A 160 -18.60 -1.13 8.81
N HIS A 161 -17.58 -1.90 9.22
CA HIS A 161 -17.45 -2.58 10.51
C HIS A 161 -15.98 -2.98 10.76
N GLY A 162 -15.65 -3.39 11.99
CA GLY A 162 -14.28 -3.73 12.41
C GLY A 162 -13.58 -2.60 13.17
N TRP A 163 -12.40 -2.87 13.72
CA TRP A 163 -11.70 -1.93 14.63
C TRP A 163 -11.37 -0.58 13.96
N MET A 164 -11.04 -0.59 12.66
CA MET A 164 -10.84 0.65 11.90
C MET A 164 -12.13 1.47 11.83
N TYR A 165 -13.28 0.84 11.58
CA TYR A 165 -14.59 1.51 11.61
C TYR A 165 -14.98 1.96 13.02
N ALA A 166 -14.71 1.14 14.04
CA ALA A 166 -14.97 1.48 15.44
C ALA A 166 -14.17 2.70 15.93
N GLN A 167 -12.96 2.92 15.37
CA GLN A 167 -12.20 4.15 15.61
C GLN A 167 -12.86 5.38 15.01
N PHE A 168 -13.68 5.23 13.97
CA PHE A 168 -14.32 6.36 13.30
C PHE A 168 -15.63 6.81 14.00
N ARG A 169 -16.32 5.99 14.81
CA ARG A 169 -17.67 6.33 15.33
C ARG A 169 -18.65 6.74 14.18
N GLU A 170 -19.94 6.88 14.48
CA GLU A 170 -20.99 7.05 13.44
C GLU A 170 -20.84 8.31 12.54
N HIS A 171 -20.04 9.30 12.92
CA HIS A 171 -19.94 10.59 12.21
C HIS A 171 -18.55 10.89 11.59
N ALA A 172 -17.49 10.11 11.88
CA ALA A 172 -16.15 10.48 11.42
C ALA A 172 -15.72 10.12 9.97
N PRO A 173 -16.48 9.42 9.12
CA PRO A 173 -16.05 9.22 7.72
C PRO A 173 -15.86 10.55 6.97
N LEU A 174 -16.77 11.52 7.18
CA LEU A 174 -16.68 12.85 6.55
C LEU A 174 -15.53 13.70 7.11
N TYR A 175 -15.30 13.66 8.43
CA TYR A 175 -14.19 14.38 9.06
C TYR A 175 -12.84 13.83 8.60
N HIS A 176 -12.67 12.50 8.55
CA HIS A 176 -11.44 11.89 8.04
C HIS A 176 -11.24 12.15 6.55
N PHE A 177 -12.33 12.21 5.78
CA PHE A 177 -12.29 12.64 4.39
C PHE A 177 -11.75 14.06 4.24
N ALA A 178 -12.29 15.02 5.00
CA ALA A 178 -11.80 16.40 4.99
C ALA A 178 -10.33 16.50 5.44
N VAL A 179 -9.94 15.74 6.47
CA VAL A 179 -8.57 15.77 7.01
C VAL A 179 -7.55 15.29 5.98
N TRP A 180 -7.77 14.17 5.28
CA TRP A 180 -6.77 13.72 4.30
C TRP A 180 -6.63 14.69 3.13
N VAL A 181 -7.73 15.33 2.69
CA VAL A 181 -7.70 16.37 1.64
C VAL A 181 -6.89 17.57 2.12
N VAL A 182 -7.14 18.07 3.32
CA VAL A 182 -6.41 19.20 3.90
C VAL A 182 -4.92 18.88 4.03
N VAL A 183 -4.57 17.68 4.50
CA VAL A 183 -3.17 17.25 4.62
C VAL A 183 -2.53 17.14 3.24
N LEU A 184 -3.23 16.61 2.23
CA LEU A 184 -2.73 16.49 0.86
C LEU A 184 -2.47 17.86 0.23
N VAL A 185 -3.43 18.80 0.36
CA VAL A 185 -3.28 20.17 -0.14
C VAL A 185 -2.12 20.87 0.58
N THR A 186 -2.01 20.72 1.90
CA THR A 186 -0.90 21.27 2.67
C THR A 186 0.44 20.69 2.20
N ALA A 187 0.52 19.37 1.96
CA ALA A 187 1.70 18.71 1.41
C ALA A 187 2.09 19.31 0.05
N ALA A 188 1.12 19.52 -0.83
CA ALA A 188 1.33 20.14 -2.14
C ALA A 188 1.85 21.58 -2.04
N LEU A 189 1.29 22.40 -1.14
CA LEU A 189 1.71 23.78 -0.93
C LEU A 189 3.13 23.88 -0.37
N VAL A 190 3.47 23.01 0.60
CA VAL A 190 4.81 22.89 1.17
C VAL A 190 5.79 22.34 0.14
N SER A 191 5.35 21.54 -0.84
CA SER A 191 6.23 21.02 -1.88
C SER A 191 6.71 22.10 -2.88
N PRO A 192 7.95 21.98 -3.42
CA PRO A 192 8.48 22.88 -4.44
C PRO A 192 7.58 23.01 -5.69
N PRO A 193 7.40 24.22 -6.25
CA PRO A 193 6.64 24.44 -7.48
C PRO A 193 7.37 23.76 -8.67
N GLY A 194 6.67 22.84 -9.34
CA GLY A 194 7.22 22.01 -10.42
C GLY A 194 7.24 20.51 -10.12
N ILE A 195 6.99 20.12 -8.87
CA ILE A 195 6.95 18.69 -8.49
C ILE A 195 5.66 18.27 -7.78
N ARG A 196 4.78 19.25 -7.49
CA ARG A 196 3.57 19.09 -6.70
C ARG A 196 2.60 18.10 -7.33
N ALA A 197 2.24 18.32 -8.59
CA ALA A 197 1.31 17.47 -9.33
C ALA A 197 1.79 16.02 -9.38
N TRP A 198 3.10 15.80 -9.56
CA TRP A 198 3.68 14.47 -9.54
C TRP A 198 3.61 13.83 -8.14
N GLN A 199 3.99 14.54 -7.08
CA GLN A 199 3.95 14.00 -5.72
C GLN A 199 2.52 13.68 -5.26
N CYS A 200 1.55 14.55 -5.58
CA CYS A 200 0.14 14.27 -5.37
C CYS A 200 -0.31 13.04 -6.16
N GLY A 201 0.04 12.98 -7.46
CA GLY A 201 -0.31 11.86 -8.33
C GLY A 201 0.26 10.53 -7.81
N VAL A 202 1.51 10.51 -7.35
CA VAL A 202 2.13 9.33 -6.74
C VAL A 202 1.43 8.93 -5.45
N ALA A 203 1.17 9.88 -4.53
CA ALA A 203 0.47 9.61 -3.27
C ALA A 203 -0.92 8.98 -3.49
N LEU A 204 -1.69 9.54 -4.43
CA LEU A 204 -3.00 9.00 -4.80
C LEU A 204 -2.85 7.62 -5.47
N MET A 205 -1.88 7.43 -6.36
CA MET A 205 -1.66 6.14 -7.02
C MET A 205 -1.23 5.04 -6.03
N VAL A 206 -0.42 5.37 -5.03
CA VAL A 206 -0.07 4.45 -3.93
C VAL A 206 -1.35 4.02 -3.21
N SER A 207 -2.23 4.96 -2.89
CA SER A 207 -3.51 4.65 -2.25
C SER A 207 -4.39 3.76 -3.13
N VAL A 208 -4.46 4.02 -4.44
CA VAL A 208 -5.19 3.20 -5.42
C VAL A 208 -4.68 1.76 -5.46
N VAL A 209 -3.36 1.58 -5.59
CA VAL A 209 -2.75 0.24 -5.65
C VAL A 209 -2.99 -0.52 -4.35
N SER A 210 -2.81 0.14 -3.20
CA SER A 210 -3.06 -0.47 -1.89
C SER A 210 -4.53 -0.81 -1.66
N LEU A 211 -5.47 0.08 -2.00
CA LEU A 211 -6.92 -0.17 -1.89
C LEU A 211 -7.38 -1.27 -2.84
N THR A 212 -6.91 -1.27 -4.09
CA THR A 212 -7.21 -2.32 -5.07
C THR A 212 -6.74 -3.68 -4.56
N THR A 213 -5.53 -3.73 -4.01
CA THR A 213 -4.98 -4.96 -3.45
C THR A 213 -5.76 -5.42 -2.21
N ALA A 214 -6.19 -4.49 -1.35
CA ALA A 214 -7.06 -4.81 -0.22
C ALA A 214 -8.41 -5.37 -0.70
N LEU A 215 -9.03 -4.75 -1.70
CA LEU A 215 -10.28 -5.23 -2.32
C LEU A 215 -10.12 -6.62 -2.93
N ILE A 216 -9.03 -6.88 -3.67
CA ILE A 216 -8.71 -8.23 -4.16
C ILE A 216 -8.67 -9.22 -2.98
N GLY A 217 -8.06 -8.81 -1.86
CA GLY A 217 -8.07 -9.50 -0.56
C GLY A 217 -9.45 -9.95 -0.07
N PHE A 218 -10.50 -9.16 -0.32
CA PHE A 218 -11.86 -9.44 0.11
C PHE A 218 -12.68 -10.30 -0.86
N LEU A 219 -12.20 -10.55 -2.08
CA LEU A 219 -12.93 -11.35 -3.08
C LEU A 219 -13.36 -12.74 -2.58
N PRO A 220 -12.51 -13.51 -1.86
CA PRO A 220 -12.89 -14.85 -1.41
C PRO A 220 -14.03 -14.84 -0.38
N TYR A 221 -14.24 -13.70 0.29
CA TYR A 221 -15.26 -13.52 1.32
C TYR A 221 -16.62 -13.09 0.77
N THR A 222 -16.73 -12.86 -0.54
CA THR A 222 -18.02 -12.56 -1.18
C THR A 222 -18.94 -13.78 -1.13
N ALA A 223 -20.26 -13.54 -1.17
CA ALA A 223 -21.25 -14.62 -1.20
C ALA A 223 -20.99 -15.65 -2.33
N ALA A 224 -20.45 -15.20 -3.47
CA ALA A 224 -20.12 -16.06 -4.59
C ALA A 224 -18.96 -17.04 -4.31
N PHE A 225 -17.96 -16.66 -3.50
CA PHE A 225 -16.77 -17.47 -3.26
C PHE A 225 -16.66 -18.03 -1.83
N ALA A 226 -17.48 -17.54 -0.90
CA ALA A 226 -17.44 -17.94 0.51
C ALA A 226 -17.69 -19.44 0.70
N HIS A 227 -18.44 -20.07 -0.20
CA HIS A 227 -18.67 -21.52 -0.17
C HIS A 227 -17.41 -22.36 -0.41
N HIS A 228 -16.34 -21.78 -0.96
CA HIS A 228 -15.03 -22.42 -1.09
C HIS A 228 -14.13 -22.22 0.15
N LEU A 229 -14.58 -21.43 1.13
CA LEU A 229 -13.86 -21.25 2.38
C LEU A 229 -14.33 -22.28 3.41
N ALA A 230 -13.45 -22.65 4.34
CA ALA A 230 -13.80 -23.53 5.45
C ALA A 230 -14.88 -22.88 6.35
N PRO A 231 -15.69 -23.65 7.11
CA PRO A 231 -16.77 -23.12 7.95
C PRO A 231 -16.36 -22.05 8.97
N ALA A 232 -15.07 -22.00 9.29
CA ALA A 232 -14.46 -21.01 10.19
C ALA A 232 -14.28 -19.61 9.55
N PHE A 233 -14.59 -19.46 8.25
CA PHE A 233 -14.55 -18.17 7.55
C PHE A 233 -15.97 -17.72 7.22
N HIS A 234 -16.34 -16.54 7.70
CA HIS A 234 -17.65 -15.98 7.45
C HIS A 234 -17.63 -15.07 6.21
N PRO A 235 -18.71 -15.07 5.41
CA PRO A 235 -18.85 -14.11 4.32
C PRO A 235 -18.82 -12.70 4.87
N PHE A 236 -18.19 -11.81 4.11
CA PHE A 236 -18.02 -10.40 4.46
C PHE A 236 -18.69 -9.56 3.39
N GLU A 237 -19.61 -8.69 3.80
CA GLU A 237 -20.32 -7.82 2.87
C GLU A 237 -19.48 -6.58 2.58
N VAL A 238 -19.04 -6.46 1.33
CA VAL A 238 -18.32 -5.29 0.82
C VAL A 238 -19.23 -4.57 -0.15
N GLN A 239 -19.37 -3.25 -0.01
CA GLN A 239 -20.10 -2.42 -0.97
C GLN A 239 -19.30 -2.22 -2.26
N TRP A 240 -19.17 -3.28 -3.08
CA TRP A 240 -18.30 -3.34 -4.26
C TRP A 240 -18.52 -2.22 -5.27
N GLY A 241 -19.77 -1.81 -5.49
CA GLY A 241 -20.10 -0.71 -6.41
C GLY A 241 -19.48 0.61 -5.96
N ALA A 242 -19.75 1.02 -4.71
CA ALA A 242 -19.20 2.24 -4.14
C ALA A 242 -17.67 2.18 -4.00
N ALA A 243 -17.14 1.03 -3.57
CA ALA A 243 -15.70 0.80 -3.44
C ALA A 243 -14.96 0.93 -4.78
N SER A 244 -15.45 0.24 -5.82
CA SER A 244 -14.87 0.29 -7.17
C SER A 244 -14.95 1.70 -7.75
N PHE A 245 -16.12 2.35 -7.67
CA PHE A 245 -16.30 3.72 -8.15
C PHE A 245 -15.34 4.71 -7.47
N GLY A 246 -15.19 4.61 -6.15
CA GLY A 246 -14.27 5.45 -5.39
C GLY A 246 -12.81 5.25 -5.79
N VAL A 247 -12.35 4.00 -5.87
CA VAL A 247 -10.98 3.66 -6.28
C VAL A 247 -10.72 4.13 -7.72
N THR A 248 -11.65 3.93 -8.65
CA THR A 248 -11.52 4.39 -10.04
C THR A 248 -11.47 5.91 -10.12
N THR A 249 -12.28 6.62 -9.35
CA THR A 249 -12.27 8.10 -9.32
C THR A 249 -10.92 8.62 -8.84
N ILE A 250 -10.38 8.07 -7.75
CA ILE A 250 -9.04 8.43 -7.26
C ILE A 250 -7.99 8.09 -8.32
N ALA A 251 -8.10 6.95 -8.99
CA ALA A 251 -7.19 6.56 -10.06
C ALA A 251 -7.21 7.55 -11.23
N CYS A 252 -8.39 8.00 -11.67
CA CYS A 252 -8.54 9.01 -12.71
C CYS A 252 -7.86 10.34 -12.31
N VAL A 253 -8.08 10.80 -11.07
CA VAL A 253 -7.43 12.03 -10.55
C VAL A 253 -5.91 11.85 -10.46
N ALA A 254 -5.43 10.71 -9.96
CA ALA A 254 -4.01 10.39 -9.89
C ALA A 254 -3.37 10.39 -11.28
N TRP A 255 -4.02 9.75 -12.25
CA TRP A 255 -3.58 9.72 -13.65
C TRP A 255 -3.52 11.12 -14.26
N LEU A 256 -4.55 11.93 -14.05
CA LEU A 256 -4.60 13.31 -14.54
C LEU A 256 -3.45 14.14 -13.95
N LEU A 257 -3.19 14.05 -12.66
CA LEU A 257 -2.10 14.77 -12.00
C LEU A 257 -0.72 14.32 -12.48
N LEU A 258 -0.51 13.01 -12.67
CA LEU A 258 0.72 12.47 -13.26
C LEU A 258 0.89 12.92 -14.72
N PHE A 259 -0.21 13.05 -15.47
CA PHE A 259 -0.20 13.54 -16.84
C PHE A 259 0.10 15.05 -16.92
N ILE A 260 -0.51 15.86 -16.06
CA ILE A 260 -0.21 17.31 -15.94
C ILE A 260 1.26 17.51 -15.59
N ALA A 261 1.78 16.76 -14.61
CA ALA A 261 3.19 16.82 -14.23
C ALA A 261 4.14 16.49 -15.39
N LYS A 262 3.69 15.66 -16.34
CA LYS A 262 4.43 15.36 -17.56
C LYS A 262 4.44 16.56 -18.52
N ILE A 263 3.32 17.28 -18.66
CA ILE A 263 3.17 18.43 -19.57
C ILE A 263 3.91 19.66 -19.05
N GLU A 264 3.81 19.96 -17.76
CA GLU A 264 4.39 21.17 -17.13
C GLU A 264 5.93 21.12 -17.03
N ARG A 265 6.57 20.06 -17.54
CA ARG A 265 8.01 19.88 -17.43
C ARG A 265 8.76 20.82 -18.38
N ASN A 266 9.57 21.72 -17.82
CA ASN A 266 10.50 22.54 -18.58
C ASN A 266 11.74 21.70 -19.00
N PRO A 267 12.04 21.54 -20.31
CA PRO A 267 13.11 20.67 -20.81
C PRO A 267 14.53 21.11 -20.41
N LYS A 268 14.70 22.34 -19.89
CA LYS A 268 16.01 22.90 -19.52
C LYS A 268 16.41 22.71 -18.06
N ARG A 269 15.51 22.19 -17.19
CA ARG A 269 15.86 21.95 -15.78
C ARG A 269 16.55 20.60 -15.62
N PRO A 270 17.74 20.54 -14.98
CA PRO A 270 18.39 19.26 -14.70
C PRO A 270 17.45 18.40 -13.86
N LEU A 271 17.45 17.11 -14.18
CA LEU A 271 16.76 16.08 -13.41
C LEU A 271 17.16 16.24 -11.93
N PRO A 272 16.21 16.23 -10.97
CA PRO A 272 16.59 16.19 -9.58
C PRO A 272 17.51 14.98 -9.39
N PRO A 273 18.58 15.10 -8.58
CA PRO A 273 19.62 14.08 -8.49
C PRO A 273 19.04 12.69 -8.13
N HIS A 274 17.88 12.65 -7.48
CA HIS A 274 17.11 11.44 -7.19
C HIS A 274 16.27 11.03 -8.37
N GLY A 275 16.15 9.73 -8.58
CA GLY A 275 15.02 9.13 -9.32
C GLY A 275 13.64 9.38 -8.67
N ASP A 276 13.45 10.51 -7.98
CA ASP A 276 12.23 10.98 -7.33
C ASP A 276 11.45 12.00 -8.19
N LEU A 277 11.68 12.14 -9.51
CA LEU A 277 10.77 12.78 -10.51
C LEU A 277 11.20 12.44 -11.95
N PRO A 278 10.29 12.48 -12.94
CA PRO A 278 10.23 11.53 -14.05
C PRO A 278 11.41 11.62 -15.01
N ASP A 279 12.07 10.50 -15.30
CA ASP A 279 13.15 10.43 -16.29
C ASP A 279 12.67 10.36 -17.75
N PHE A 280 11.62 11.07 -18.19
CA PHE A 280 10.98 10.65 -19.47
C PHE A 280 11.47 11.39 -20.73
N THR A 281 12.38 10.78 -21.51
CA THR A 281 12.32 10.65 -22.98
C THR A 281 11.35 9.56 -23.47
#